data_AF-A0A945V3D9-F1
#
_entry.id   AF-A0A945V3D9-F1
#
_cell.length_a   1.000
_cell.length_b   1.000
_cell.length_c   1.000
_cell.angle_alpha   90.00
_cell.angle_beta   90.00
_cell.angle_gamma   90.00
#
_symmetry.space_group_name_H-M   'P 1'
#
loop_
_entity.id
_entity.type
_entity.pdbx_description
1 polymer ?
#
loop_
_entity_poly.entity_id
_entity_poly.type
_entity_poly.pdbx_seq_one_letter_code
_entity_poly.pdbx_strand_id
1 'polypeptide(L)' 'MKLKEPIVTAFLHDQSSTITYLVVDKATNSAAVIDPVADYDISTGKMSHNF' A
#
# COMPACT_ATOMS: atom_id res chain seq x y z
N MET A 1 -25.56 14.85 4.76
CA MET A 1 -25.29 13.40 4.93
C MET A 1 -23.79 13.20 5.12
N LYS A 2 -23.35 12.49 6.17
CA LYS A 2 -21.93 12.21 6.42
C LYS A 2 -21.44 11.14 5.43
N LEU A 3 -20.64 11.54 4.46
CA LEU A 3 -19.67 10.69 3.77
C LEU A 3 -18.32 11.38 3.93
N LYS A 4 -17.74 11.32 5.14
CA LYS A 4 -16.49 12.05 5.47
C LYS A 4 -15.32 11.15 5.85
N GLU A 5 -15.51 9.84 5.84
CA GLU A 5 -14.45 8.90 6.23
C GLU A 5 -13.85 8.27 4.98
N PRO A 6 -12.51 8.26 4.85
CA PRO A 6 -11.83 7.62 3.72
C PRO A 6 -12.09 6.11 3.74
N ILE A 7 -12.00 5.46 2.57
CA ILE A 7 -11.86 4.00 2.52
C ILE A 7 -10.40 3.69 2.83
N VAL A 8 -10.16 2.79 3.78
CA VAL A 8 -8.80 2.33 4.14
C VAL A 8 -8.73 0.83 3.89
N THR A 9 -7.79 0.41 3.05
CA THR A 9 -7.48 -1.01 2.79
C THR A 9 -6.05 -1.27 3.22
N ALA A 10 -5.82 -2.34 3.98
CA ALA A 10 -4.51 -2.75 4.45
C ALA A 10 -4.01 -3.96 3.66
N PHE A 11 -2.73 -3.95 3.32
CA PHE A 11 -2.03 -5.02 2.62
C PHE A 11 -0.81 -5.42 3.47
N LEU A 12 -0.80 -6.66 3.96
CA LEU A 12 0.36 -7.21 4.66
C LEU A 12 1.38 -7.70 3.63
N HIS A 13 2.61 -7.23 3.76
CA HIS A 13 3.75 -7.84 3.10
C HIS A 13 4.43 -8.81 4.07
N ASP A 14 4.28 -10.10 3.80
CA ASP A 14 4.71 -11.16 4.72
C ASP A 14 6.22 -11.15 4.98
N GLN A 15 7.06 -10.84 3.99
CA GLN A 15 8.52 -10.94 4.14
C GLN A 15 9.09 -9.86 5.06
N SER A 16 8.52 -8.64 5.05
CA SER A 16 9.00 -7.53 5.88
C SER A 16 8.10 -7.21 7.08
N SER A 17 6.94 -7.88 7.18
CA SER A 17 5.86 -7.54 8.13
C SER A 17 5.39 -6.08 8.01
N THR A 18 5.62 -5.44 6.86
CA THR A 18 5.13 -4.09 6.57
C THR A 18 3.65 -4.16 6.22
N ILE A 19 2.84 -3.26 6.77
CA ILE A 19 1.46 -3.07 6.35
C ILE A 19 1.40 -1.81 5.48
N THR A 20 1.20 -2.00 4.18
CA THR A 20 0.93 -0.90 3.24
C THR A 20 -0.56 -0.55 3.30
N TYR A 21 -0.90 0.73 3.28
CA TYR A 21 -2.29 1.19 3.26
C TYR A 21 -2.64 1.91 1.96
N LEU A 22 -3.76 1.55 1.36
CA LEU A 22 -4.45 2.36 0.36
C LEU A 22 -5.54 3.18 1.06
N VAL A 23 -5.41 4.49 1.01
CA VAL A 23 -6.38 5.44 1.58
C VAL A 23 -7.05 6.19 0.43
N VAL A 24 -8.36 6.04 0.27
CA VAL A 24 -9.14 6.64 -0.83
C VAL A 24 -10.15 7.65 -0.29
N ASP A 25 -10.10 8.87 -0.82
CA ASP A 25 -11.18 9.84 -0.70
C ASP A 25 -12.31 9.48 -1.68
N LYS A 26 -13.44 9.04 -1.14
CA LYS A 26 -14.63 8.66 -1.92
C LYS A 26 -15.25 9.81 -2.71
N ALA A 27 -15.06 11.06 -2.27
CA ALA A 27 -15.69 12.19 -2.91
C ALA A 27 -14.98 12.58 -4.22
N THR A 28 -13.65 12.47 -4.25
CA THR A 28 -12.83 12.89 -5.39
C THR A 28 -12.20 11.73 -6.15
N ASN A 29 -12.24 10.52 -5.60
CA ASN A 29 -11.43 9.36 -6.01
C ASN A 29 -9.91 9.59 -5.93
N SER A 30 -9.48 10.63 -5.22
CA SER A 30 -8.06 10.79 -4.89
C SER A 30 -7.63 9.68 -3.94
N ALA A 31 -6.40 9.21 -4.08
CA ALA A 31 -5.85 8.17 -3.23
C ALA A 31 -4.41 8.45 -2.83
N ALA A 32 -4.03 7.93 -1.67
CA ALA A 32 -2.65 7.87 -1.20
C ALA A 32 -2.27 6.42 -0.87
N VAL A 33 -1.03 6.06 -1.18
CA VAL A 33 -0.41 4.81 -0.75
C VAL A 33 0.56 5.16 0.37
N ILE A 34 0.35 4.59 1.55
CA ILE A 34 1.16 4.83 2.75
C ILE A 34 2.03 3.59 2.99
N ASP A 35 3.32 3.83 3.24
CA ASP A 35 4.36 2.81 3.42
C ASP A 35 4.37 1.74 2.31
N PRO A 36 4.52 2.15 1.02
CA PRO A 36 4.67 1.18 -0.05
C PRO A 36 5.93 0.35 0.16
N VAL A 37 5.83 -0.94 -0.12
CA VAL A 37 6.96 -1.86 -0.08
C VAL A 37 7.37 -2.23 -1.49
N ALA A 38 8.67 -2.54 -1.65
CA ALA A 38 9.20 -3.10 -2.87
C ALA A 38 10.12 -4.26 -2.50
N ASP A 39 9.92 -5.39 -3.16
CA ASP A 39 10.69 -6.60 -2.91
C ASP A 39 12.10 -6.43 -3.48
N TYR A 40 13.10 -6.55 -2.60
CA TYR A 40 14.50 -6.40 -2.95
C TYR A 40 15.32 -7.56 -2.38
N ASP A 41 16.02 -8.26 -3.28
CA ASP A 41 17.00 -9.28 -2.91
C ASP A 41 18.37 -8.64 -2.74
N ILE A 42 18.81 -8.52 -1.50
CA ILE A 42 20.12 -7.93 -1.15
C ILE A 42 21.31 -8.75 -1.66
N SER A 43 21.14 -10.05 -1.91
CA SER A 43 22.22 -10.92 -2.38
C SER A 43 22.48 -10.76 -3.88
N THR A 44 21.45 -10.41 -4.65
CA THR A 44 21.53 -10.26 -6.11
C THR A 44 21.40 -8.81 -6.58
N GLY A 45 20.96 -7.91 -5.71
CA GLY A 45 20.70 -6.51 -6.03
C GLY A 45 19.47 -6.30 -6.92
N LYS A 46 18.55 -7.27 -7.00
CA LYS A 46 17.40 -7.25 -7.91
C LYS A 46 16.11 -6.89 -7.19
N MET A 47 15.22 -6.22 -7.93
CA MET A 47 13.84 -5.94 -7.53
C MET A 47 12.89 -6.98 -8.16
N SER A 48 11.86 -7.43 -7.43
CA SER A 48 10.75 -8.19 -8.01
C SER A 48 9.46 -7.37 -8.05
N HIS A 49 8.61 -7.68 -9.04
CA HIS A 49 7.33 -7.00 -9.29
C HIS A 49 6.23 -8.02 -9.63
N ASN A 50 6.36 -9.24 -9.11
CA ASN A 50 5.35 -10.28 -9.32
C ASN A 50 4.26 -10.09 -8.28
N PHE A 51 3.03 -9.86 -8.72
CA PHE A 51 1.85 -9.65 -7.88
C PHE A 51 0.88 -10.82 -8.02
#